data_AF-A0A554L8T1-F1
#
_entry.id   AF-A0A554L8T1-F1
#
_cell.length_a   1.000
_cell.length_b   1.000
_cell.length_c   1.000
_cell.angle_alpha   90.00
_cell.angle_beta   90.00
_cell.angle_gamma   90.00
#
_symmetry.space_group_name_H-M   'P 1'
#
loop_
_entity.id
_entity.type
_entity.pdbx_description
1 polymer ?
#
loop_
_entity_poly.entity_id
_entity_poly.type
_entity_poly.pdbx_seq_one_letter_code
_entity_poly.pdbx_strand_id
1 'polypeptide(L)'
;MIFRVSCWLLLGSIPREFAAVHRKHHKYTDIEGDPHSPFVNGYWSVLLGNIFLYQSEAKKIDLNYWGKGVPTYDWLDKHSNLGLLSGFILVCVVFGVFGWLLSLGFFIGVLFGAGAHLLLGLDYLLATGLVNSHCHKRGYKTYKDADAYNNRFIAFLTCGEGLHNNHHKYQSSPRLRTGERWFELDEGWLLIKFLDRIGQIESKGPEWPS
;
A
#
# COMPACT_ATOMS: atom_id res chain seq x y z
N MET A 1 7.30 -4.51 15.71
CA MET A 1 8.56 -4.87 15.02
C MET A 1 8.34 -5.94 13.96
N ILE A 2 7.62 -7.04 14.25
CA ILE A 2 7.42 -8.17 13.32
C ILE A 2 6.73 -7.69 12.04
N PHE A 3 5.62 -6.96 12.15
CA PHE A 3 4.90 -6.42 10.99
C PHE A 3 5.81 -5.62 10.06
N ARG A 4 6.65 -4.74 10.63
CA ARG A 4 7.59 -3.92 9.87
C ARG A 4 8.65 -4.76 9.15
N VAL A 5 9.20 -5.77 9.82
CA VAL A 5 10.16 -6.70 9.21
C VAL A 5 9.50 -7.52 8.10
N SER A 6 8.24 -7.93 8.26
CA SER A 6 7.49 -8.61 7.20
C SER A 6 7.31 -7.72 5.97
N CYS A 7 6.92 -6.45 6.12
CA CYS A 7 6.84 -5.51 4.99
C CYS A 7 8.21 -5.28 4.34
N TRP A 8 9.27 -5.19 5.14
CA TRP A 8 10.64 -5.04 4.64
C TRP A 8 11.09 -6.26 3.81
N LEU A 9 10.79 -7.47 4.27
CA LEU A 9 11.11 -8.71 3.54
C LEU A 9 10.28 -8.85 2.25
N LEU A 10 8.96 -8.62 2.32
CA LEU A 10 8.06 -8.93 1.22
C LEU A 10 7.97 -7.82 0.16
N LEU A 11 8.12 -6.55 0.56
CA LEU A 11 7.85 -5.40 -0.30
C LEU A 11 9.06 -4.46 -0.45
N GLY A 12 10.06 -4.56 0.43
CA GLY A 12 11.17 -3.59 0.45
C GLY A 12 10.68 -2.15 0.64
N SER A 13 9.53 -1.95 1.27
CA SER A 13 8.92 -0.63 1.42
C SER A 13 9.73 0.26 2.36
N ILE A 14 9.88 1.53 2.02
CA ILE A 14 10.45 2.55 2.91
C ILE A 14 9.29 3.43 3.42
N PRO A 15 8.79 3.22 4.66
CA PRO A 15 7.56 3.86 5.12
C PRO A 15 7.61 5.39 5.11
N ARG A 16 8.78 5.97 5.38
CA ARG A 16 8.97 7.43 5.40
C ARG A 16 8.91 8.05 4.00
N GLU A 17 9.42 7.35 2.98
CA GLU A 17 9.27 7.77 1.59
C GLU A 17 7.82 7.65 1.14
N PHE A 18 7.17 6.50 1.46
CA PHE A 18 5.76 6.29 1.15
C PHE A 18 4.87 7.38 1.74
N ALA A 19 5.01 7.66 3.03
CA ALA A 19 4.27 8.72 3.69
C ALA A 19 4.57 10.11 3.11
N ALA A 20 5.82 10.38 2.74
CA ALA A 20 6.20 11.66 2.14
C ALA A 20 5.52 11.88 0.79
N VAL A 21 5.61 10.90 -0.11
CA VAL A 21 4.98 10.97 -1.44
C VAL A 21 3.46 11.03 -1.31
N HIS A 22 2.86 10.23 -0.42
CA HIS A 22 1.43 10.22 -0.17
C HIS A 22 0.90 11.55 0.38
N ARG A 23 1.62 12.19 1.30
CA ARG A 23 1.26 13.53 1.81
C ARG A 23 1.37 14.59 0.73
N LYS A 24 2.36 14.49 -0.17
CA LYS A 24 2.47 15.39 -1.31
C LYS A 24 1.31 15.21 -2.27
N HIS A 25 0.90 13.97 -2.53
CA HIS A 25 -0.32 13.65 -3.29
C HIS A 25 -1.57 14.29 -2.67
N HIS A 26 -1.81 14.11 -1.37
CA HIS A 26 -2.95 14.74 -0.68
C HIS A 26 -2.94 16.27 -0.73
N LYS A 27 -1.77 16.91 -0.71
CA LYS A 27 -1.68 18.38 -0.79
C LYS A 27 -2.02 18.90 -2.19
N TYR A 28 -1.63 18.17 -3.22
CA TYR A 28 -1.76 18.58 -4.61
C TYR A 28 -2.71 17.67 -5.39
N THR A 29 -3.71 17.10 -4.72
CA THR A 29 -4.55 16.05 -5.30
C THR A 29 -5.12 16.49 -6.64
N ASP A 30 -4.84 15.69 -7.67
CA ASP A 30 -5.34 15.86 -9.02
C ASP A 30 -4.99 17.18 -9.73
N ILE A 31 -4.00 17.90 -9.24
CA ILE A 31 -3.47 19.13 -9.84
C ILE A 31 -1.95 19.05 -10.05
N GLU A 32 -1.40 20.08 -10.70
CA GLU A 32 0.04 20.19 -10.91
C GLU A 32 0.81 20.10 -9.58
N GLY A 33 1.83 19.24 -9.56
CA GLY A 33 2.57 18.90 -8.34
C GLY A 33 2.15 17.59 -7.67
N ASP A 34 1.03 16.96 -8.06
CA ASP A 34 0.68 15.59 -7.67
C ASP A 34 1.68 14.58 -8.27
N PRO A 35 2.36 13.76 -7.44
CA PRO A 35 3.28 12.73 -7.95
C PRO A 35 2.65 11.71 -8.89
N HIS A 36 1.36 11.43 -8.75
CA HIS A 36 0.67 10.36 -9.50
C HIS A 36 -0.78 10.69 -9.84
N SER A 37 -1.09 11.96 -10.12
CA SER A 37 -2.43 12.32 -10.61
C SER A 37 -2.71 11.70 -11.98
N PRO A 38 -3.85 11.01 -12.18
CA PRO A 38 -4.29 10.52 -13.48
C PRO A 38 -4.92 11.61 -14.37
N PHE A 39 -5.11 12.83 -13.84
CA PHE A 39 -5.52 14.01 -14.60
C PHE A 39 -4.32 14.74 -15.19
N VAL A 40 -3.20 14.80 -14.46
CA VAL A 40 -1.95 15.42 -14.92
C VAL A 40 -1.11 14.44 -15.75
N ASN A 41 -0.83 13.25 -15.20
CA ASN A 41 0.08 12.27 -15.83
C ASN A 41 -0.62 11.34 -16.84
N GLY A 42 -1.96 11.35 -16.85
CA GLY A 42 -2.78 10.47 -17.67
C GLY A 42 -3.14 9.14 -16.98
N TYR A 43 -4.36 8.66 -17.25
CA TYR A 43 -4.94 7.49 -16.56
C TYR A 43 -4.09 6.23 -16.70
N TRP A 44 -3.69 5.87 -17.92
CA TRP A 44 -2.92 4.64 -18.18
C TRP A 44 -1.49 4.72 -17.66
N SER A 45 -0.89 5.91 -17.70
CA SER A 45 0.43 6.15 -17.14
C SER A 45 0.45 5.89 -15.64
N VAL A 46 -0.59 6.35 -14.91
CA VAL A 46 -0.73 6.06 -13.48
C VAL A 46 -1.10 4.60 -13.28
N LEU A 47 -2.09 4.04 -13.98
CA LEU A 47 -2.54 2.67 -13.77
C LEU A 47 -1.43 1.63 -13.91
N LEU A 48 -0.59 1.75 -14.96
CA LEU A 48 0.45 0.77 -15.28
C LEU A 48 1.84 1.19 -14.79
N GLY A 49 2.04 2.49 -14.56
CA GLY A 49 3.34 3.09 -14.25
C GLY A 49 3.43 3.77 -12.89
N ASN A 50 2.44 3.62 -12.01
CA ASN A 50 2.40 4.27 -10.69
C ASN A 50 3.71 4.12 -9.91
N ILE A 51 4.33 2.93 -9.96
CA ILE A 51 5.57 2.66 -9.23
C ILE A 51 6.74 3.51 -9.73
N PHE A 52 6.82 3.79 -11.02
CA PHE A 52 7.88 4.61 -11.59
C PHE A 52 7.70 6.08 -11.22
N LEU A 53 6.45 6.54 -11.22
CA LEU A 53 6.08 7.88 -10.74
C LEU A 53 6.44 8.03 -9.26
N TYR A 54 6.03 7.05 -8.44
CA TYR A 54 6.38 6.97 -7.02
C TYR A 54 7.90 7.01 -6.80
N GLN A 55 8.66 6.14 -7.46
CA GLN A 55 10.11 6.05 -7.32
C GLN A 55 10.81 7.33 -7.78
N SER A 56 10.32 7.95 -8.87
CA SER A 56 10.87 9.21 -9.36
C SER A 56 10.65 10.35 -8.37
N GLU A 57 9.53 10.38 -7.67
CA GLU A 57 9.25 11.38 -6.64
C GLU A 57 10.03 11.10 -5.36
N ALA A 58 10.04 9.85 -4.89
CA ALA A 58 10.73 9.44 -3.66
C ALA A 58 12.23 9.81 -3.68
N LYS A 59 12.88 9.74 -4.85
CA LYS A 59 14.31 10.10 -5.01
C LYS A 59 14.62 11.59 -4.80
N LYS A 60 13.63 12.48 -4.98
CA LYS A 60 13.84 13.95 -4.97
C LYS A 60 13.05 14.67 -3.88
N ILE A 61 12.11 13.99 -3.22
CA ILE A 61 11.24 14.60 -2.21
C ILE A 61 12.01 14.97 -0.94
N ASP A 62 11.69 16.12 -0.35
CA ASP A 62 12.26 16.51 0.94
C ASP A 62 11.65 15.68 2.08
N LEU A 63 12.37 14.65 2.53
CA LEU A 63 11.95 13.75 3.61
C LEU A 63 11.93 14.42 5.00
N ASN A 64 12.61 15.56 5.19
CA ASN A 64 12.57 16.30 6.45
C ASN A 64 11.26 17.06 6.59
N TYR A 65 10.76 17.61 5.48
CA TYR A 65 9.46 18.27 5.44
C TYR A 65 8.31 17.26 5.32
N TRP A 66 8.29 16.46 4.25
CA TRP A 66 7.14 15.61 3.91
C TRP A 66 7.06 14.33 4.74
N GLY A 67 8.20 13.77 5.15
CA GLY A 67 8.27 12.55 5.95
C GLY A 67 8.19 12.80 7.47
N LYS A 68 7.94 14.04 7.91
CA LYS A 68 7.98 14.43 9.33
C LYS A 68 7.04 13.58 10.20
N GLY A 69 7.50 13.17 11.37
CA GLY A 69 6.70 12.36 12.31
C GLY A 69 6.61 10.88 11.96
N VAL A 70 7.22 10.44 10.86
CA VAL A 70 7.45 9.01 10.60
C VAL A 70 8.82 8.64 11.15
N PRO A 71 8.91 7.80 12.21
CA PRO A 71 10.14 7.59 12.98
C PRO A 71 11.21 6.75 12.25
N THR A 72 10.92 6.28 11.03
CA THR A 72 11.70 5.24 10.35
C THR A 72 12.59 5.86 9.27
N TYR A 73 13.86 6.10 9.58
CA TYR A 73 14.90 6.17 8.55
C TYR A 73 16.17 5.53 9.09
N ASP A 74 15.98 4.30 9.57
CA ASP A 74 17.00 3.51 10.24
C ASP A 74 17.68 2.53 9.27
N TRP A 75 18.31 1.49 9.80
CA TRP A 75 19.03 0.50 9.01
C TRP A 75 18.13 -0.25 8.02
N LEU A 76 16.89 -0.60 8.39
CA LEU A 76 16.00 -1.36 7.50
C LEU A 76 15.66 -0.55 6.26
N ASP A 77 15.30 0.72 6.46
CA ASP A 77 14.92 1.62 5.37
C ASP A 77 16.11 1.87 4.42
N LYS A 78 17.33 2.00 4.95
CA LYS A 78 18.57 2.14 4.14
C LYS A 78 18.93 0.87 3.36
N HIS A 79 18.42 -0.29 3.75
CA HIS A 79 18.71 -1.60 3.15
C HIS A 79 17.44 -2.26 2.62
N SER A 80 16.48 -1.48 2.13
CA SER A 80 15.21 -1.98 1.56
C SER A 80 15.39 -3.06 0.49
N ASN A 81 16.35 -2.87 -0.42
CA ASN A 81 16.69 -3.84 -1.47
C ASN A 81 17.21 -5.17 -0.89
N LEU A 82 17.98 -5.12 0.19
CA LEU A 82 18.44 -6.31 0.89
C LEU A 82 17.26 -7.04 1.52
N GLY A 83 16.28 -6.30 2.05
CA GLY A 83 15.03 -6.86 2.57
C GLY A 83 14.27 -7.64 1.52
N LEU A 84 13.98 -6.99 0.40
CA LEU A 84 13.26 -7.58 -0.72
C LEU A 84 13.97 -8.84 -1.26
N LEU A 85 15.30 -8.78 -1.44
CA LEU A 85 16.08 -9.93 -1.87
C LEU A 85 16.04 -11.07 -0.84
N SER A 86 16.18 -10.74 0.45
CA SER A 86 16.15 -11.71 1.53
C SER A 86 14.78 -12.39 1.65
N GLY A 87 13.69 -11.62 1.49
CA GLY A 87 12.33 -12.16 1.48
C GLY A 87 12.07 -13.04 0.27
N PHE A 88 12.54 -12.66 -0.92
CA PHE A 88 12.48 -13.51 -2.11
C PHE A 88 13.16 -14.86 -1.88
N ILE A 89 14.41 -14.84 -1.38
CA ILE A 89 15.16 -16.07 -1.07
C ILE A 89 14.42 -16.90 -0.03
N LEU A 90 13.92 -16.26 1.05
CA LEU A 90 13.18 -16.94 2.11
C LEU A 90 11.94 -17.66 1.56
N VAL A 91 11.12 -16.97 0.77
CA VAL A 91 9.91 -17.57 0.17
C VAL A 91 10.28 -18.73 -0.76
N CYS A 92 11.32 -18.57 -1.58
CA CYS A 92 11.81 -19.64 -2.44
C CYS A 92 12.25 -20.88 -1.65
N VAL A 93 13.01 -20.70 -0.57
CA VAL A 93 13.48 -21.80 0.28
C VAL A 93 12.31 -22.47 1.00
N VAL A 94 11.39 -21.69 1.58
CA VAL A 94 10.20 -22.22 2.28
C VAL A 94 9.36 -23.07 1.34
N PHE A 95 9.02 -22.56 0.16
CA PHE A 95 8.27 -23.34 -0.83
C PHE A 95 9.09 -24.51 -1.38
N GLY A 96 10.41 -24.38 -1.50
CA GLY A 96 11.31 -25.48 -1.84
C GLY A 96 11.22 -26.63 -0.85
N VAL A 97 11.25 -26.34 0.46
CA VAL A 97 11.07 -27.35 1.52
C VAL A 97 9.69 -27.99 1.43
N PHE A 98 8.62 -27.20 1.21
CA PHE A 98 7.27 -27.76 0.99
C PHE A 98 7.21 -28.67 -0.25
N GLY A 99 7.80 -28.27 -1.37
CA GLY A 99 7.87 -29.10 -2.57
C GLY A 99 8.60 -30.41 -2.33
N TRP A 100 9.68 -30.40 -1.54
CA TRP A 100 10.36 -31.60 -1.11
C TRP A 100 9.51 -32.49 -0.21
N LEU A 101 8.86 -31.93 0.83
CA LEU A 101 7.98 -32.67 1.74
C LEU A 101 6.78 -33.31 1.05
N LEU A 102 6.25 -32.66 0.01
CA LEU A 102 5.14 -33.16 -0.79
C LEU A 102 5.58 -34.13 -1.92
N SER A 103 6.85 -34.53 -1.96
CA SER A 103 7.43 -35.36 -3.02
C SER A 103 7.30 -34.79 -4.44
N LEU A 104 7.11 -33.47 -4.56
CA LEU A 104 7.13 -32.73 -5.83
C LEU A 104 8.56 -32.34 -6.24
N GLY A 105 9.50 -32.35 -5.29
CA GLY A 105 10.89 -31.97 -5.49
C GLY A 105 11.17 -30.52 -5.09
N PHE A 106 12.35 -30.30 -4.50
CA PHE A 106 12.75 -29.00 -3.96
C PHE A 106 12.72 -27.90 -5.03
N PHE A 107 13.23 -28.19 -6.23
CA PHE A 107 13.29 -27.21 -7.31
C PHE A 107 11.90 -26.77 -7.80
N ILE A 108 10.93 -27.70 -7.89
CA ILE A 108 9.55 -27.35 -8.23
C ILE A 108 8.96 -26.41 -7.17
N GLY A 109 9.19 -26.72 -5.90
CA GLY A 109 8.81 -25.82 -4.80
C GLY A 109 9.42 -24.42 -4.93
N VAL A 110 10.72 -24.31 -5.21
CA VAL A 110 11.40 -23.02 -5.43
C VAL A 110 10.72 -22.22 -6.56
N LEU A 111 10.37 -22.85 -7.68
CA LEU A 111 9.67 -22.16 -8.78
C LEU A 111 8.30 -21.62 -8.34
N PHE A 112 7.55 -22.39 -7.55
CA PHE A 112 6.29 -21.91 -6.95
C PHE A 112 6.53 -20.73 -6.00
N GLY A 113 7.56 -20.78 -5.17
CA GLY A 113 7.91 -19.68 -4.27
C GLY A 113 8.29 -18.41 -5.02
N ALA A 114 9.12 -18.53 -6.07
CA ALA A 114 9.49 -17.42 -6.93
C ALA A 114 8.27 -16.82 -7.64
N GLY A 115 7.39 -17.67 -8.17
CA GLY A 115 6.13 -17.25 -8.78
C GLY A 115 5.20 -16.54 -7.80
N ALA A 116 5.05 -17.08 -6.59
CA ALA A 116 4.23 -16.46 -5.54
C ALA A 116 4.76 -15.08 -5.14
N HIS A 117 6.08 -14.93 -4.96
CA HIS A 117 6.67 -13.63 -4.65
C HIS A 117 6.52 -12.62 -5.80
N LEU A 118 6.64 -13.07 -7.05
CA LEU A 118 6.39 -12.22 -8.21
C LEU A 118 4.94 -11.74 -8.26
N LEU A 119 3.98 -12.65 -8.01
CA LEU A 119 2.55 -12.31 -7.96
C LEU A 119 2.24 -11.29 -6.87
N LEU A 120 2.85 -11.41 -5.68
CA LEU A 120 2.73 -10.40 -4.61
C LEU A 120 3.22 -9.03 -5.07
N GLY A 121 4.36 -8.97 -5.77
CA GLY A 121 4.87 -7.74 -6.34
C GLY A 121 3.92 -7.14 -7.39
N LEU A 122 3.43 -7.96 -8.31
CA LEU A 122 2.47 -7.53 -9.35
C LEU A 122 1.16 -7.04 -8.75
N ASP A 123 0.64 -7.74 -7.74
CA ASP A 123 -0.55 -7.33 -7.01
C ASP A 123 -0.38 -5.94 -6.38
N TYR A 124 0.73 -5.71 -5.67
CA TYR A 124 1.06 -4.40 -5.10
C TYR A 124 1.13 -3.29 -6.17
N LEU A 125 1.75 -3.58 -7.32
CA LEU A 125 1.85 -2.64 -8.44
C LEU A 125 0.48 -2.27 -9.02
N LEU A 126 -0.36 -3.28 -9.28
CA LEU A 126 -1.68 -3.09 -9.87
C LEU A 126 -2.66 -2.47 -8.87
N ALA A 127 -2.62 -2.88 -7.61
CA ALA A 127 -3.46 -2.34 -6.54
C ALA A 127 -3.22 -0.83 -6.37
N THR A 128 -1.96 -0.41 -6.20
CA THR A 128 -1.63 1.01 -6.03
C THR A 128 -1.93 1.82 -7.30
N GLY A 129 -1.68 1.24 -8.49
CA GLY A 129 -2.07 1.85 -9.76
C GLY A 129 -3.58 2.02 -9.92
N LEU A 130 -4.38 1.03 -9.54
CA LEU A 130 -5.84 1.08 -9.59
C LEU A 130 -6.41 2.13 -8.63
N VAL A 131 -5.90 2.20 -7.40
CA VAL A 131 -6.33 3.22 -6.43
C VAL A 131 -6.00 4.62 -6.96
N ASN A 132 -4.75 4.86 -7.37
CA ASN A 132 -4.31 6.18 -7.81
C ASN A 132 -4.89 6.60 -9.17
N SER A 133 -5.32 5.67 -10.02
CA SER A 133 -5.91 5.99 -11.33
C SER A 133 -7.44 5.94 -11.35
N HIS A 134 -8.01 4.79 -11.00
CA HIS A 134 -9.44 4.53 -11.14
C HIS A 134 -10.22 5.21 -10.03
N CYS A 135 -9.80 5.07 -8.78
CA CYS A 135 -10.51 5.72 -7.67
C CYS A 135 -10.40 7.24 -7.73
N HIS A 136 -9.43 7.82 -8.43
CA HIS A 136 -9.39 9.28 -8.68
C HIS A 136 -10.31 9.74 -9.81
N LYS A 137 -10.67 8.86 -10.76
CA LYS A 137 -11.50 9.25 -11.91
C LYS A 137 -12.97 8.83 -11.82
N ARG A 138 -13.26 7.67 -11.24
CA ARG A 138 -14.58 7.04 -11.34
C ARG A 138 -14.94 6.22 -10.11
N GLY A 139 -16.22 6.30 -9.74
CA GLY A 139 -16.81 5.55 -8.65
C GLY A 139 -17.98 6.32 -8.05
N TYR A 140 -18.34 5.98 -6.81
CA TYR A 140 -19.37 6.71 -6.06
C TYR A 140 -18.71 7.60 -5.00
N LYS A 141 -19.40 8.67 -4.59
CA LYS A 141 -18.96 9.52 -3.46
C LYS A 141 -19.84 9.26 -2.25
N THR A 142 -19.21 9.01 -1.11
CA THR A 142 -19.85 9.08 0.21
C THR A 142 -19.85 10.54 0.69
N TYR A 143 -18.72 11.22 0.53
CA TYR A 143 -18.53 12.63 0.87
C TYR A 143 -18.38 13.47 -0.40
N LYS A 144 -19.38 14.32 -0.67
CA LYS A 144 -19.44 15.12 -1.91
C LYS A 144 -18.34 16.17 -2.00
N ASP A 145 -17.90 16.66 -0.85
CA ASP A 145 -16.88 17.70 -0.67
C ASP A 145 -15.45 17.15 -0.59
N ALA A 146 -15.27 15.84 -0.64
CA ALA A 146 -13.96 15.21 -0.73
C ALA A 146 -13.58 14.88 -2.17
N ASP A 147 -12.27 14.82 -2.40
CA ASP A 147 -11.69 14.37 -3.67
C ASP A 147 -11.87 12.86 -3.87
N ALA A 148 -11.47 12.38 -5.05
CA ALA A 148 -11.56 10.98 -5.47
C ALA A 148 -12.97 10.35 -5.34
N TYR A 149 -13.03 9.03 -5.51
CA TYR A 149 -14.23 8.21 -5.56
C TYR A 149 -13.97 6.87 -4.86
N ASN A 150 -15.02 6.32 -4.26
CA ASN A 150 -15.00 4.96 -3.75
C ASN A 150 -15.32 3.96 -4.88
N ASN A 151 -14.63 2.82 -4.86
CA ASN A 151 -14.95 1.66 -5.69
C ASN A 151 -14.92 0.39 -4.85
N ARG A 152 -16.06 -0.32 -4.74
CA ARG A 152 -16.21 -1.50 -3.87
C ARG A 152 -15.33 -2.67 -4.30
N PHE A 153 -15.19 -2.88 -5.61
CA PHE A 153 -14.39 -3.99 -6.13
C PHE A 153 -12.91 -3.75 -5.88
N ILE A 154 -12.45 -2.51 -6.12
CA ILE A 154 -11.07 -2.12 -5.79
C ILE A 154 -10.86 -2.21 -4.28
N ALA A 155 -11.79 -1.71 -3.46
CA ALA A 155 -11.70 -1.81 -2.01
C ALA A 155 -11.50 -3.27 -1.54
N PHE A 156 -12.27 -4.21 -2.07
CA PHE A 156 -12.08 -5.64 -1.76
C PHE A 156 -10.69 -6.17 -2.15
N LEU A 157 -10.18 -5.80 -3.33
CA LEU A 157 -8.85 -6.24 -3.78
C LEU A 157 -7.72 -5.60 -3.00
N THR A 158 -7.91 -4.38 -2.50
CA THR A 158 -6.87 -3.58 -1.86
C THR A 158 -7.10 -3.42 -0.36
N CYS A 159 -7.78 -4.38 0.28
CA CYS A 159 -8.03 -4.41 1.72
C CYS A 159 -8.62 -3.09 2.28
N GLY A 160 -9.49 -2.43 1.53
CA GLY A 160 -10.15 -1.17 1.89
C GLY A 160 -9.66 0.07 1.15
N GLU A 161 -8.45 0.08 0.57
CA GLU A 161 -7.85 1.30 -0.04
C GLU A 161 -8.67 1.91 -1.19
N GLY A 162 -9.51 1.10 -1.85
CA GLY A 162 -10.47 1.56 -2.85
C GLY A 162 -11.64 2.40 -2.29
N LEU A 163 -11.81 2.51 -0.98
CA LEU A 163 -12.68 3.50 -0.32
C LEU A 163 -12.01 4.88 -0.30
N HIS A 164 -11.57 5.31 -1.48
CA HIS A 164 -10.63 6.42 -1.62
C HIS A 164 -11.27 7.79 -1.38
N ASN A 165 -12.55 7.98 -1.68
CA ASN A 165 -13.26 9.21 -1.31
C ASN A 165 -13.41 9.35 0.21
N ASN A 166 -13.59 8.24 0.94
CA ASN A 166 -13.60 8.28 2.41
C ASN A 166 -12.21 8.63 2.97
N HIS A 167 -11.17 8.02 2.41
CA HIS A 167 -9.78 8.30 2.74
C HIS A 167 -9.41 9.77 2.51
N HIS A 168 -9.75 10.34 1.35
CA HIS A 168 -9.51 11.75 1.03
C HIS A 168 -10.28 12.71 1.94
N LYS A 169 -11.44 12.31 2.46
CA LYS A 169 -12.18 13.10 3.47
C LYS A 169 -11.47 13.09 4.83
N TYR A 170 -10.89 11.95 5.24
CA TYR A 170 -10.33 11.74 6.57
C TYR A 170 -8.97 11.06 6.50
N GLN A 171 -8.00 11.80 5.97
CA GLN A 171 -6.67 11.31 5.59
C GLN A 171 -5.83 10.75 6.75
N SER A 172 -6.15 11.13 8.00
CA SER A 172 -5.48 10.65 9.22
C SER A 172 -6.09 9.37 9.79
N SER A 173 -7.30 8.98 9.36
CA SER A 173 -7.99 7.82 9.92
C SER A 173 -7.37 6.52 9.40
N PRO A 174 -6.98 5.58 10.28
CA PRO A 174 -6.52 4.25 9.86
C PRO A 174 -7.67 3.32 9.42
N ARG A 175 -8.91 3.71 9.69
CA ARG A 175 -10.12 3.02 9.21
C ARG A 175 -10.61 3.76 7.98
N LEU A 176 -10.92 3.05 6.90
CA LEU A 176 -11.37 3.63 5.63
C LEU A 176 -12.90 3.53 5.46
N ARG A 177 -13.52 2.54 6.10
CA ARG A 177 -14.98 2.43 6.19
C ARG A 177 -15.54 3.30 7.31
N THR A 178 -16.21 4.38 6.96
CA THR A 178 -16.72 5.35 7.93
C THR A 178 -17.96 4.85 8.68
N GLY A 179 -18.80 4.05 8.02
CA GLY A 179 -20.09 3.58 8.54
C GLY A 179 -21.30 4.18 7.82
N GLU A 180 -21.10 5.22 7.01
CA GLU A 180 -22.16 5.86 6.20
C GLU A 180 -22.80 4.90 5.18
N ARG A 181 -22.02 3.92 4.71
CA ARG A 181 -22.46 2.90 3.76
C ARG A 181 -22.20 1.51 4.34
N TRP A 182 -23.27 0.76 4.58
CA TRP A 182 -23.19 -0.55 5.23
C TRP A 182 -22.39 -1.59 4.41
N PHE A 183 -22.39 -1.47 3.09
CA PHE A 183 -21.78 -2.43 2.15
C PHE A 183 -20.29 -2.22 1.89
N GLU A 184 -19.69 -1.17 2.46
CA GLU A 184 -18.26 -0.89 2.33
C GLU A 184 -17.46 -1.95 3.09
N LEU A 185 -16.39 -2.45 2.46
CA LEU A 185 -15.48 -3.44 3.01
C LEU A 185 -14.12 -2.79 3.31
N ASP A 186 -13.56 -3.16 4.44
CA ASP A 186 -12.32 -2.61 4.98
C ASP A 186 -11.62 -3.70 5.80
N GLU A 187 -11.06 -4.66 5.07
CA GLU A 187 -10.31 -5.80 5.60
C GLU A 187 -9.02 -5.32 6.29
N GLY A 188 -8.42 -4.24 5.79
CA GLY A 188 -7.25 -3.58 6.36
C GLY A 188 -7.51 -3.14 7.80
N TRP A 189 -8.67 -2.55 8.09
CA TRP A 189 -9.03 -2.19 9.46
C TRP A 189 -9.15 -3.41 10.39
N LEU A 190 -9.63 -4.55 9.89
CA LEU A 190 -9.66 -5.78 10.68
C LEU A 190 -8.24 -6.26 11.01
N LEU A 191 -7.32 -6.18 10.04
CA LEU A 191 -5.91 -6.48 10.25
C LEU A 191 -5.26 -5.52 11.25
N ILE A 192 -5.51 -4.21 11.13
CA ILE A 192 -4.99 -3.19 12.06
C ILE A 192 -5.47 -3.49 13.49
N LYS A 193 -6.77 -3.73 13.69
CA LYS A 193 -7.30 -4.11 15.02
C LYS A 193 -6.69 -5.40 15.56
N PHE A 194 -6.45 -6.39 14.69
CA PHE A 194 -5.80 -7.63 15.11
C PHE A 194 -4.37 -7.36 15.58
N LEU A 195 -3.59 -6.61 14.78
CA LEU A 195 -2.21 -6.22 15.11
C LEU A 195 -2.13 -5.39 16.39
N ASP A 196 -3.08 -4.48 16.61
CA ASP A 196 -3.23 -3.68 17.83
C ASP A 196 -3.49 -4.58 19.05
N ARG A 197 -4.44 -5.52 18.92
CA ARG A 197 -4.78 -6.49 19.98
C ARG A 197 -3.61 -7.39 20.38
N ILE A 198 -2.73 -7.73 19.45
CA ILE A 198 -1.51 -8.53 19.74
C ILE A 198 -0.28 -7.65 20.06
N GLY A 199 -0.46 -6.34 20.22
CA GLY A 199 0.60 -5.40 20.62
C GLY A 199 1.68 -5.17 19.57
N GLN A 200 1.42 -5.42 18.28
CA GLN A 200 2.38 -5.16 17.20
C GLN A 200 2.40 -3.70 16.75
N ILE A 201 1.26 -3.00 16.92
CA ILE A 201 1.08 -1.58 16.64
C ILE A 201 0.23 -0.97 17.76
N GLU A 202 0.15 0.36 17.80
CA GLU A 202 -0.83 1.10 18.59
C GLU A 202 -1.74 1.82 17.60
N SER A 203 -3.02 1.45 17.55
CA SER A 203 -3.98 2.14 16.70
C SER A 203 -4.60 3.32 17.46
N LYS A 204 -4.47 4.53 16.92
CA LYS A 204 -5.32 5.64 17.36
C LYS A 204 -6.68 5.40 16.73
N GLY A 205 -7.74 5.38 17.56
CA GLY A 205 -9.11 5.17 17.09
C GLY A 205 -9.47 6.11 15.94
N PRO A 206 -10.48 5.78 15.13
CA PRO A 206 -10.78 6.55 13.94
C PRO A 206 -11.16 8.01 14.30
N GLU A 207 -10.59 8.96 13.58
CA GLU A 207 -10.82 10.40 13.78
C GLU A 207 -12.03 10.92 12.98
N TRP A 208 -13.11 10.14 12.90
CA TRP A 208 -14.36 10.66 12.32
C TRP A 208 -14.98 11.65 13.32
N PRO A 209 -15.46 12.82 12.88
CA PRO A 209 -16.38 13.62 13.69
C PRO A 209 -17.62 12.78 13.95
N SER A 210 -17.97 12.65 15.24
CA SER A 210 -19.19 12.02 15.75
C SER A 210 -20.45 12.75 15.29
#